data_AF-A0A3P7FI96-F1
#
_entry.id   AF-A0A3P7FI96-F1
#
_cell.length_a   1.000
_cell.length_b   1.000
_cell.length_c   1.000
_cell.angle_alpha   90.00
_cell.angle_beta   90.00
_cell.angle_gamma   90.00
#
_symmetry.space_group_name_H-M   'P 1'
#
loop_
_entity.id
_entity.type
_entity.pdbx_description
1 polymer ?
#
loop_
_entity_poly.entity_id
_entity_poly.type
_entity_poly.pdbx_seq_one_letter_code
_entity_poly.pdbx_strand_id
1 'polypeptide(L)'
;MEHAEAYGPNLPTFADLKNHLRKEPLYFQVLEGYLRNTAKLIEELRAKLDNETIEVPRADLRICPSPPPSREQIEMFHQFMEIQRDLEREAENEDQIALHLLEQQQRALELQQQQEEEPVPALVDAQESSEEVEEMAEEWQVPHDEE
;
A
#
# COMPACT_ATOMS: atom_id res chain seq x y z
N MET A 1 5.73 19.32 -1.11
CA MET A 1 4.32 18.91 -0.96
C MET A 1 4.30 17.92 0.17
N GLU A 2 3.66 18.25 1.29
CA GLU A 2 3.47 17.29 2.38
C GLU A 2 2.44 16.25 1.93
N HIS A 3 2.87 14.99 1.88
CA HIS A 3 2.01 13.86 1.61
C HIS A 3 1.12 13.68 2.84
N ALA A 4 -0.14 14.11 2.73
CA ALA A 4 -1.14 13.87 3.75
C ALA A 4 -1.35 12.35 3.85
N GLU A 5 -0.66 11.71 4.79
CA GLU A 5 -0.92 10.34 5.20
C GLU A 5 -2.39 10.27 5.58
N ALA A 6 -3.17 9.60 4.73
CA ALA A 6 -4.56 9.30 4.97
C ALA A 6 -4.63 8.28 6.12
N TYR A 7 -4.45 8.78 7.34
CA TYR A 7 -4.67 8.09 8.60
C TYR A 7 -6.19 7.92 8.80
N GLY A 8 -6.85 7.28 7.84
CA GLY A 8 -8.22 6.85 7.93
C GLY A 8 -8.24 5.45 8.55
N PRO A 9 -9.25 5.11 9.37
CA PRO A 9 -9.37 3.76 9.92
C PRO A 9 -9.31 2.75 8.79
N ASN A 10 -8.40 1.77 8.91
CA ASN A 10 -8.14 0.73 7.91
C ASN A 10 -9.45 0.27 7.26
N LEU A 11 -9.63 0.63 5.99
CA LEU A 11 -10.81 0.24 5.24
C LEU A 11 -10.88 -1.30 5.24
N PRO A 12 -12.06 -1.90 5.48
CA PRO A 12 -12.18 -3.34 5.48
C PRO A 12 -11.76 -3.89 4.12
N THR A 13 -10.89 -4.89 4.14
CA THR A 13 -10.46 -5.59 2.93
C THR A 13 -11.59 -6.46 2.39
N PHE A 14 -11.46 -6.94 1.15
CA PHE A 14 -12.37 -7.94 0.60
C PHE A 14 -12.46 -9.20 1.48
N ALA A 15 -11.35 -9.56 2.16
CA ALA A 15 -11.32 -10.66 3.11
C ALA A 15 -12.18 -10.37 4.35
N ASP A 16 -12.13 -9.15 4.89
CA ASP A 16 -12.93 -8.72 6.03
C ASP A 16 -14.42 -8.73 5.68
N LEU A 17 -14.79 -8.22 4.51
CA LEU A 17 -16.17 -8.26 4.02
C LEU A 17 -16.65 -9.71 3.85
N LYS A 18 -15.84 -10.58 3.22
CA LYS A 18 -16.17 -12.01 3.06
C LYS A 18 -16.33 -12.71 4.41
N ASN A 19 -15.50 -12.40 5.39
CA ASN A 19 -15.59 -12.96 6.73
C ASN A 19 -16.80 -12.41 7.51
N HIS A 20 -17.12 -11.13 7.38
CA HIS A 20 -18.31 -10.53 7.98
C HIS A 20 -19.59 -11.12 7.38
N LEU A 21 -19.67 -11.21 6.06
CA LEU A 21 -20.80 -11.83 5.36
C LEU A 21 -20.96 -13.31 5.77
N ARG A 22 -19.88 -14.07 5.97
CA ARG A 22 -19.98 -15.45 6.49
C ARG A 22 -20.59 -15.54 7.89
N LYS A 23 -20.45 -14.48 8.71
CA LYS A 23 -21.06 -14.40 10.04
C LYS A 23 -22.53 -13.98 9.98
N GLU A 24 -22.96 -13.37 8.88
CA GLU A 24 -24.36 -13.00 8.68
C GLU A 24 -25.20 -14.28 8.45
N PRO A 25 -26.19 -14.57 9.32
CA PRO A 25 -26.98 -15.80 9.22
C PRO A 25 -27.76 -15.89 7.90
N LEU A 26 -28.01 -14.75 7.26
CA LEU A 26 -28.74 -14.67 6.00
C LEU A 26 -27.83 -14.80 4.77
N TYR A 27 -26.49 -14.79 4.89
CA TYR A 27 -25.61 -14.84 3.73
C TYR A 27 -25.85 -16.06 2.85
N PHE A 28 -25.95 -17.25 3.45
CA PHE A 28 -26.22 -18.47 2.69
C PHE A 28 -27.59 -18.43 2.02
N GLN A 29 -28.61 -17.88 2.68
CA GLN A 29 -29.96 -17.75 2.11
C GLN A 29 -30.02 -16.74 0.96
N VAL A 30 -29.36 -15.58 1.12
CA VAL A 30 -29.25 -14.56 0.07
C VAL A 30 -28.44 -15.09 -1.11
N LEU A 31 -27.33 -15.77 -0.84
CA LEU A 31 -26.48 -16.38 -1.86
C LEU A 31 -27.23 -17.47 -2.62
N GLU A 32 -27.94 -18.36 -1.92
CA GLU A 32 -28.77 -19.40 -2.54
C GLU A 32 -29.86 -18.78 -3.42
N GLY A 33 -30.54 -17.72 -2.95
CA GLY A 33 -31.50 -16.96 -3.74
C GLY A 33 -30.90 -16.36 -5.01
N TYR A 34 -29.73 -15.74 -4.90
CA TYR A 34 -29.02 -15.16 -6.03
C TYR A 34 -28.60 -16.22 -7.06
N LEU A 35 -28.03 -17.34 -6.61
CA LEU A 35 -27.63 -18.45 -7.47
C LEU A 35 -28.82 -19.07 -8.19
N ARG A 36 -29.94 -19.26 -7.47
CA ARG A 36 -31.18 -19.79 -8.06
C ARG A 36 -31.77 -18.87 -9.12
N ASN A 37 -31.80 -17.56 -8.85
CA ASN A 37 -32.26 -16.55 -9.81
C ASN A 37 -31.36 -16.51 -11.05
N THR A 38 -30.04 -16.55 -10.85
CA THR A 38 -29.07 -16.56 -11.96
C THR A 38 -29.22 -17.81 -12.82
N ALA A 39 -29.37 -18.99 -12.21
CA ALA A 39 -29.61 -20.23 -12.93
C ALA A 39 -30.90 -20.18 -13.76
N LYS A 40 -31.98 -19.62 -13.19
CA LYS A 40 -33.25 -19.44 -13.91
C LYS A 40 -33.10 -18.49 -15.10
N LEU A 41 -32.40 -17.37 -14.94
CA LEU A 41 -32.13 -16.43 -16.03
C LEU A 41 -31.35 -17.08 -17.17
N ILE A 42 -30.32 -17.87 -16.85
CA ILE A 42 -29.53 -18.60 -17.86
C ILE A 42 -30.42 -19.59 -18.62
N GLU A 43 -31.30 -20.31 -17.94
CA GLU A 43 -32.22 -21.25 -18.57
C GLU A 43 -33.22 -20.53 -19.49
N GLU A 44 -33.79 -19.41 -19.05
CA GLU A 44 -34.68 -18.57 -19.88
C GLU A 44 -33.96 -18.03 -21.12
N LEU A 45 -32.69 -17.63 -20.99
CA LEU A 45 -31.87 -17.16 -22.12
C LEU A 45 -31.54 -18.28 -23.10
N ARG A 46 -31.20 -19.48 -22.60
CA ARG A 46 -30.99 -20.66 -23.46
C ARG A 46 -32.25 -21.03 -24.22
N ALA A 47 -33.39 -21.08 -23.52
CA ALA A 47 -34.67 -21.36 -24.17
C ALA A 47 -35.00 -20.32 -25.24
N LYS A 48 -34.71 -19.03 -25.00
CA LYS A 48 -34.86 -17.99 -26.04
C LYS A 48 -33.95 -18.26 -27.24
N LEU A 49 -32.68 -18.61 -27.01
CA LEU A 49 -31.72 -18.89 -28.07
C LEU A 49 -32.10 -20.12 -28.91
N ASP A 50 -32.62 -21.18 -28.28
CA ASP A 50 -33.05 -22.39 -28.99
C ASP A 50 -34.35 -22.17 -29.80
N ASN A 51 -35.24 -21.30 -29.31
CA ASN A 51 -36.45 -20.90 -30.04
C ASN A 51 -36.17 -19.87 -31.14
N GLU A 52 -35.09 -19.10 -31.00
CA GLU A 52 -34.50 -18.32 -32.08
C GLU A 52 -33.74 -19.31 -32.99
N THR A 53 -34.50 -20.17 -33.67
CA THR A 53 -34.06 -20.84 -34.89
C THR A 53 -33.77 -19.74 -35.91
N ILE A 54 -32.60 -19.13 -35.76
CA ILE A 54 -31.96 -18.30 -36.75
C ILE A 54 -31.64 -19.29 -37.87
N GLU A 55 -32.60 -19.47 -38.77
CA GLU A 55 -32.27 -19.78 -40.14
C GLU A 55 -31.35 -18.65 -40.59
N VAL A 56 -30.05 -18.82 -40.37
CA VAL A 56 -29.02 -17.90 -40.85
C VAL A 56 -29.28 -17.84 -42.35
N PRO A 57 -29.75 -16.69 -42.90
CA PRO A 57 -29.91 -16.58 -44.32
C PRO A 57 -28.52 -16.82 -44.89
N ARG A 58 -28.33 -17.95 -45.59
CA ARG A 58 -27.02 -18.36 -46.13
C ARG A 58 -26.39 -17.32 -47.08
N ALA A 59 -27.08 -16.21 -47.35
CA ALA A 59 -26.59 -15.09 -48.14
C ALA A 59 -25.45 -14.30 -47.47
N ASP A 60 -25.45 -14.14 -46.14
CA ASP A 60 -24.52 -13.20 -45.47
C ASP A 60 -23.20 -13.81 -45.00
N LEU A 61 -22.99 -15.12 -45.18
CA LEU A 61 -21.70 -15.77 -44.87
C LEU A 61 -20.61 -15.52 -45.92
N ARG A 62 -20.86 -14.67 -46.92
CA ARG A 62 -19.79 -14.15 -47.77
C ARG A 62 -19.00 -13.13 -46.96
N ILE A 63 -18.13 -13.64 -46.10
CA ILE A 63 -17.05 -12.87 -45.49
C ILE A 63 -16.23 -12.34 -46.66
N CYS A 64 -16.48 -11.09 -47.05
CA CYS A 64 -15.56 -10.36 -47.89
C CYS A 64 -14.33 -10.12 -47.02
N PRO A 65 -13.16 -10.71 -47.33
CA PRO A 65 -11.95 -10.37 -46.60
C PRO A 65 -11.77 -8.86 -46.67
N SER A 66 -11.54 -8.24 -45.52
CA SER A 66 -11.19 -6.82 -45.48
C SER A 66 -9.92 -6.61 -46.30
N PRO A 67 -9.79 -5.48 -47.01
CA PRO A 67 -8.54 -5.15 -47.66
C PRO A 67 -7.39 -5.16 -46.63
N PRO A 68 -6.18 -5.57 -47.03
CA PRO A 68 -5.03 -5.52 -46.14
C PRO A 68 -4.80 -4.09 -45.65
N PRO A 69 -4.26 -3.92 -44.43
CA PRO A 69 -3.96 -2.59 -43.91
C PRO A 69 -2.97 -1.85 -44.82
N SER A 70 -3.13 -0.53 -44.89
CA SER A 70 -2.20 0.31 -45.63
C SER A 70 -0.84 0.36 -44.94
N ARG A 71 0.20 0.73 -45.68
CA ARG A 71 1.53 0.95 -45.12
C ARG A 71 1.51 1.97 -43.96
N GLU A 72 0.75 3.05 -44.10
CA GLU A 72 0.58 4.07 -43.07
C GLU A 72 -0.08 3.51 -41.80
N GLN A 73 -1.07 2.62 -41.93
CA GLN A 73 -1.71 1.97 -40.78
C GLN A 73 -0.73 1.05 -40.05
N ILE A 74 0.13 0.34 -40.79
CA ILE A 74 1.17 -0.52 -40.23
C ILE A 74 2.21 0.34 -39.48
N GLU A 75 2.68 1.43 -40.09
CA GLU A 75 3.64 2.36 -39.47
C GLU A 75 3.05 3.00 -38.20
N MET A 76 1.78 3.43 -38.24
CA MET A 76 1.07 3.97 -37.08
C MET A 76 0.94 2.94 -35.95
N PHE A 77 0.64 1.69 -36.27
CA PHE A 77 0.59 0.61 -35.30
C PHE A 77 1.97 0.36 -34.66
N HIS A 78 3.04 0.34 -35.46
CA HIS A 78 4.40 0.19 -34.92
C HIS A 78 4.80 1.36 -34.02
N GLN A 79 4.50 2.59 -34.42
CA GLN A 79 4.75 3.78 -33.61
C GLN A 79 3.98 3.72 -32.29
N PHE A 80 2.71 3.33 -32.32
CA PHE A 80 1.91 3.14 -31.10
C PHE A 80 2.56 2.11 -30.16
N MET A 81 2.96 0.95 -30.69
CA MET A 81 3.61 -0.10 -29.89
C MET A 81 5.00 0.31 -29.37
N GLU A 82 5.68 1.23 -30.05
CA GLU A 82 6.95 1.80 -29.57
C GLU A 82 6.71 2.77 -28.39
N ILE A 83 5.75 3.68 -28.52
CA ILE A 83 5.34 4.61 -27.45
C ILE A 83 4.89 3.84 -26.20
N GLN A 84 4.10 2.77 -26.35
CA GLN A 84 3.69 1.94 -25.22
C GLN A 84 4.89 1.33 -24.49
N ARG A 85 5.89 0.83 -25.23
CA ARG A 85 7.11 0.27 -24.64
C ARG A 85 8.00 1.32 -24.00
N ASP A 86 8.03 2.54 -24.53
CA ASP A 86 8.73 3.67 -23.89
C ASP A 86 8.10 4.02 -22.55
N LEU A 87 6.76 4.08 -22.50
CA LEU A 87 6.02 4.37 -21.28
C LEU A 87 6.22 3.28 -20.22
N GLU A 88 6.25 2.01 -20.62
CA GLU A 88 6.57 0.89 -19.71
C GLU A 88 7.98 1.01 -19.11
N ARG A 89 8.97 1.39 -19.92
CA ARG A 89 10.35 1.61 -19.42
C ARG A 89 10.44 2.79 -18.46
N GLU A 90 9.71 3.87 -18.73
CA GLU A 90 9.67 5.03 -17.86
C GLU A 90 9.06 4.68 -16.51
N ALA A 91 7.92 3.97 -16.51
CA ALA A 91 7.28 3.49 -15.28
C ALA A 91 8.20 2.56 -14.48
N GLU A 92 8.91 1.62 -15.14
CA GLU A 92 9.86 0.74 -14.47
C GLU A 92 11.02 1.52 -13.82
N ASN A 93 11.51 2.57 -14.48
CA ASN A 93 12.55 3.44 -13.92
C ASN A 93 12.05 4.24 -12.71
N GLU A 94 10.83 4.80 -12.79
CA GLU A 94 10.19 5.47 -11.66
C GLU A 94 10.01 4.54 -10.45
N ASP A 95 9.57 3.31 -10.69
CA ASP A 95 9.42 2.29 -9.64
C ASP A 95 10.78 1.94 -9.00
N GLN A 96 11.85 1.82 -9.79
CA GLN A 96 13.20 1.59 -9.27
C GLN A 96 13.67 2.74 -8.37
N ILE A 97 13.42 4.00 -8.78
CA ILE A 97 13.74 5.18 -7.98
C ILE A 97 12.94 5.19 -6.68
N ALA A 98 11.64 4.91 -6.75
CA ALA A 98 10.76 4.87 -5.59
C ALA A 98 11.19 3.81 -4.58
N LEU A 99 11.55 2.61 -5.05
CA LEU A 99 12.05 1.52 -4.21
C LEU A 99 13.38 1.89 -3.54
N HIS A 100 14.31 2.51 -4.27
CA HIS A 100 15.58 2.94 -3.70
C HIS A 100 15.39 4.01 -2.61
N LEU A 101 14.51 4.98 -2.84
CA LEU A 101 14.20 6.01 -1.86
C LEU A 101 13.56 5.42 -0.60
N LEU A 102 12.66 4.45 -0.76
CA LEU A 102 12.04 3.75 0.35
C LEU A 102 13.07 2.97 1.17
N GLU A 103 13.99 2.25 0.52
CA GLU A 103 15.08 1.54 1.20
C GLU A 103 15.98 2.51 1.98
N GLN A 104 16.31 3.66 1.38
CA GLN A 104 17.10 4.69 2.04
C GLN A 104 16.40 5.24 3.29
N GLN A 105 15.10 5.51 3.20
CA GLN A 105 14.30 5.98 4.34
C GLN A 105 14.23 4.94 5.46
N GLN A 106 14.06 3.66 5.12
CA GLN A 106 14.06 2.56 6.08
C GLN A 106 15.40 2.48 6.82
N ARG A 107 16.54 2.54 6.11
CA ARG A 107 17.86 2.55 6.76
C ARG A 107 18.07 3.76 7.67
N ALA A 108 17.61 4.95 7.27
CA ALA A 108 17.71 6.14 8.11
C ALA A 108 16.93 5.97 9.42
N LEU A 109 15.74 5.36 9.34
CA LEU A 109 14.90 5.08 10.51
C LEU A 109 15.51 3.99 11.42
N GLU A 110 16.13 2.96 10.85
CA GLU A 110 16.90 1.95 11.62
C GLU A 110 18.11 2.55 12.33
N LEU A 111 18.84 3.46 11.68
CA LEU A 111 19.99 4.16 12.29
C LEU A 111 19.54 5.09 13.42
N GLN A 112 18.41 5.78 13.26
CA GLN A 112 17.87 6.63 14.32
C GLN A 112 17.47 5.80 15.56
N GLN A 113 16.81 4.66 15.36
CA GLN A 113 16.44 3.78 16.46
C GLN A 113 17.68 3.25 17.21
N GLN A 114 18.75 2.89 16.51
CA GLN A 114 19.99 2.44 17.15
C GLN A 114 20.68 3.55 17.96
N GLN A 115 20.60 4.81 17.54
CA GLN A 115 21.13 5.94 18.33
C GLN A 115 20.29 6.24 19.56
N GLU A 116 18.97 6.08 19.48
CA GLU A 116 18.07 6.23 20.64
C GLU A 116 18.23 5.06 21.63
N GLU A 117 18.59 3.87 21.15
CA GLU A 117 18.84 2.70 21.98
C GLU A 117 20.28 2.63 22.54
N GLU A 118 21.24 3.38 21.98
CA GLU A 118 22.58 3.48 22.55
C GLU A 118 22.46 4.16 23.93
N PRO A 119 22.66 3.41 25.03
CA PRO A 119 22.51 3.97 26.35
C PRO A 119 23.60 5.03 26.49
N VAL A 120 23.19 6.30 26.52
CA VAL A 120 24.03 7.39 27.01
C VAL A 120 24.69 6.85 28.27
N PRO A 121 26.03 6.66 28.28
CA PRO A 121 26.71 6.18 29.47
C PRO A 121 26.31 7.17 30.54
N ALA A 122 25.54 6.70 31.51
CA ALA A 122 25.12 7.50 32.63
C ALA A 122 26.41 7.85 33.36
N LEU A 123 26.98 9.00 32.99
CA LEU A 123 28.13 9.68 33.57
C LEU A 123 27.71 10.27 34.93
N VAL A 124 26.88 9.53 35.64
CA VAL A 124 26.60 9.72 37.05
C VAL A 124 27.52 8.75 37.73
N ASP A 125 28.70 9.28 38.03
CA ASP A 125 29.60 8.87 39.09
C ASP A 125 28.78 8.54 40.35
N ALA A 126 28.26 7.34 40.41
CA ALA A 126 27.61 6.76 41.57
C ALA A 126 28.65 5.96 42.37
N GLN A 127 29.80 6.59 42.65
CA GLN A 127 30.68 6.14 43.72
C GLN A 127 31.22 7.37 44.46
N GLU A 128 30.64 7.58 45.64
CA GLU A 128 31.44 7.78 46.85
C GLU A 128 32.31 9.05 46.88
N SER A 129 31.68 10.23 46.87
CA SER A 129 32.21 11.33 47.67
C SER A 129 31.64 11.23 49.08
N SER A 130 32.12 10.23 49.83
CA SER A 130 31.95 10.13 51.27
C SER A 130 32.91 11.11 51.93
N GLU A 131 32.65 12.41 51.94
CA GLU A 131 33.49 13.36 52.69
C GLU A 131 32.85 14.77 52.80
N GLU A 132 31.58 14.87 53.18
CA GLU A 132 30.96 16.16 53.53
C GLU A 132 30.22 16.10 54.87
N VAL A 133 30.92 15.72 55.95
CA VAL A 133 30.45 16.02 57.31
C VAL A 133 31.66 16.27 58.24
N GLU A 134 32.57 17.16 57.84
CA GLU A 134 33.43 17.79 58.85
C GLU A 134 32.77 19.11 59.23
N GLU A 135 31.97 18.98 60.27
CA GLU A 135 31.34 20.01 61.08
C GLU A 135 32.39 21.08 61.43
N MET A 136 32.57 22.07 60.55
CA MET A 136 33.24 23.32 60.90
C MET A 136 32.32 24.05 61.87
N ALA A 137 32.44 23.67 63.15
CA ALA A 137 31.95 24.44 64.26
C ALA A 137 32.55 25.85 64.14
N GLU A 138 31.66 26.77 63.76
CA GLU A 138 31.86 28.20 63.74
C GLU A 138 32.27 28.70 65.13
N GLU A 139 33.55 28.67 65.47
CA GLU A 139 34.06 29.51 66.55
C GLU A 139 34.75 30.72 65.93
N TRP A 140 33.91 31.72 65.68
CA TRP A 140 34.23 33.12 65.48
C TRP A 140 35.23 33.61 66.54
N GLN A 141 36.52 33.38 66.34
CA GLN A 141 37.55 34.08 67.08
C GLN A 141 37.71 35.47 66.49
N VAL A 142 36.98 36.39 67.11
CA VAL A 142 36.98 37.83 66.87
C VAL A 142 38.41 38.39 66.91
N PRO A 143 38.82 39.21 65.94
CA PRO A 143 40.15 39.81 65.93
C PRO A 143 40.25 40.92 66.99
N HIS A 144 41.10 40.69 67.98
CA HIS A 144 41.63 41.74 68.87
C HIS A 144 42.94 42.23 68.25
N ASP A 145 42.90 43.28 67.44
CA ASP A 145 44.09 44.08 67.16
C ASP A 145 43.99 45.38 67.98
N GLU A 146 44.69 45.35 69.10
CA GLU A 146 45.05 46.49 69.93
C GLU A 146 46.43 46.96 69.46
N GLU A 147 46.52 48.13 68.79
CA GLU A 147 47.56 49.18 68.86
C GLU A 147 47.57 50.11 67.63
#